data_AF-A0A7Y3DDK3-F1
#
_entry.id   AF-A0A7Y3DDK3-F1
#
_cell.length_a   1.000
_cell.length_b   1.000
_cell.length_c   1.000
_cell.angle_alpha   90.00
_cell.angle_beta   90.00
_cell.angle_gamma   90.00
#
_symmetry.space_group_name_H-M   'P 1'
#
loop_
_entity.id
_entity.type
_entity.pdbx_description
1 polymer ?
#
loop_
_entity_poly.entity_id
_entity_poly.type
_entity_poly.pdbx_seq_one_letter_code
_entity_poly.pdbx_strand_id
1 'polypeptide(L)' 'MDALSPDALRGVVEAFINREGTDYGRVERTLEEKVADVMDQLRSGEARIVFDPESESVTIVPTD' A
#
# COMPACT_ATOMS: atom_id res chain seq x y z
N MET A 1 10.22 17.25 -5.76
CA MET A 1 9.32 16.34 -5.03
C MET A 1 9.26 15.08 -5.84
N ASP A 2 10.15 14.14 -5.50
CA ASP A 2 10.32 12.89 -6.20
C ASP A 2 9.10 12.01 -5.90
N ALA A 3 8.13 12.05 -6.81
CA ALA A 3 7.04 11.08 -6.81
C ALA A 3 7.67 9.69 -7.04
N LEU A 4 7.28 8.70 -6.24
CA LEU A 4 7.69 7.32 -6.52
C LEU A 4 7.28 6.98 -7.95
N SER A 5 8.21 6.41 -8.72
CA SER A 5 7.89 5.77 -9.99
C SER A 5 6.79 4.72 -9.75
N PRO A 6 5.85 4.52 -10.69
CA PRO A 6 4.74 3.59 -10.52
C PRO A 6 5.20 2.17 -10.17
N ASP A 7 6.37 1.77 -10.66
CA ASP A 7 7.00 0.47 -10.34
C ASP A 7 7.47 0.38 -8.89
N ALA A 8 8.12 1.44 -8.38
CA ALA A 8 8.54 1.54 -6.98
C ALA A 8 7.34 1.60 -6.04
N LEU A 9 6.30 2.36 -6.43
CA LEU A 9 5.04 2.45 -5.70
C LEU A 9 4.38 1.09 -5.58
N ARG A 10 4.33 0.34 -6.70
CA ARG A 10 3.81 -1.02 -6.72
C ARG A 10 4.61 -1.95 -5.80
N GLY A 11 5.94 -1.89 -5.85
CA GLY A 11 6.80 -2.68 -4.97
C GLY A 11 6.56 -2.41 -3.47
N VAL A 12 6.33 -1.16 -3.09
CA VAL A 12 5.96 -0.77 -1.72
C VAL A 12 4.60 -1.36 -1.32
N VAL A 13 3.60 -1.27 -2.20
CA VAL A 13 2.25 -1.79 -1.96
C VAL A 13 2.26 -3.33 -1.86
N GLU A 14 2.99 -4.02 -2.73
CA GLU A 14 3.16 -5.47 -2.68
C GLU A 14 3.85 -5.91 -1.39
N ALA A 15 4.92 -5.22 -0.99
CA ALA A 15 5.61 -5.49 0.28
C ALA A 15 4.71 -5.24 1.49
N PHE A 16 3.89 -4.20 1.47
CA PHE A 16 2.90 -3.89 2.51
C PHE A 16 1.87 -5.01 2.67
N ILE A 17 1.25 -5.45 1.57
CA ILE A 17 0.24 -6.53 1.58
C ILE A 17 0.83 -7.86 2.04
N ASN A 18 2.06 -8.16 1.62
CA ASN A 18 2.76 -9.40 1.97
C ASN A 18 3.18 -9.42 3.45
N ARG A 19 3.56 -8.25 4.00
CA ARG A 19 4.03 -8.11 5.40
C ARG A 19 2.89 -8.07 6.42
N GLU A 20 1.78 -7.41 6.10
CA GLU A 20 0.62 -7.36 7.01
C GLU A 20 -0.24 -8.63 6.96
N GLY A 21 -0.03 -9.54 6.00
CA GLY A 21 -0.81 -10.77 5.91
C GLY A 21 -2.30 -10.48 5.95
N THR A 22 -2.73 -9.41 5.26
CA THR A 22 -4.03 -8.83 5.53
C THR A 22 -5.14 -9.79 5.08
N ASP A 23 -5.72 -10.45 6.07
CA ASP A 23 -7.01 -11.14 6.07
C ASP A 23 -8.12 -10.07 5.99
N TYR A 24 -8.12 -9.25 4.93
CA TYR A 24 -9.21 -8.32 4.67
C TYR A 24 -10.37 -9.11 4.06
N GLY A 25 -11.12 -9.78 4.95
CA GLY A 25 -12.43 -10.35 4.67
C GLY A 25 -12.41 -11.80 4.19
N ARG A 26 -13.52 -12.50 4.48
CA ARG A 26 -13.82 -13.93 4.17
C ARG A 26 -13.77 -14.33 2.69
N VAL A 27 -13.25 -13.47 1.82
CA VAL A 27 -13.11 -13.71 0.37
C VAL A 27 -11.63 -13.62 0.06
N GLU A 28 -11.05 -14.74 -0.39
CA GLU A 28 -9.67 -14.83 -0.85
C GLU A 28 -9.47 -13.94 -2.09
N ARG A 29 -9.25 -12.64 -1.88
CA ARG A 29 -8.86 -11.73 -2.96
C ARG A 29 -7.42 -12.02 -3.35
N THR A 30 -7.18 -12.03 -4.66
CA THR A 30 -5.83 -12.21 -5.21
C THR A 30 -4.91 -11.06 -4.78
N LEU A 31 -3.60 -11.29 -4.77
CA LEU A 31 -2.62 -10.23 -4.48
C LEU A 31 -2.81 -9.02 -5.42
N GLU A 32 -3.12 -9.28 -6.69
CA GLU A 32 -3.36 -8.23 -7.70
C GLU A 32 -4.59 -7.38 -7.37
N GLU A 33 -5.69 -7.97 -6.91
CA GLU A 33 -6.86 -7.22 -6.47
C GLU A 33 -6.57 -6.36 -5.25
N LYS A 34 -5.79 -6.88 -4.29
CA LYS A 34 -5.37 -6.11 -3.11
C LYS A 34 -4.47 -4.92 -3.51
N VAL A 35 -3.54 -5.14 -4.44
CA VAL A 35 -2.70 -4.07 -5.00
C VAL A 35 -3.57 -3.02 -5.69
N ALA A 36 -4.53 -3.43 -6.52
CA ALA A 36 -5.40 -2.53 -7.24
C ALA A 36 -6.25 -1.65 -6.30
N ASP A 37 -6.77 -2.23 -5.22
CA ASP A 37 -7.57 -1.56 -4.20
C ASP A 37 -6.75 -0.49 -3.46
N VAL A 38 -5.57 -0.86 -2.95
CA VAL A 38 -4.67 0.10 -2.28
C VAL A 38 -4.21 1.20 -3.23
N MET A 39 -3.90 0.86 -4.48
CA MET A 39 -3.54 1.85 -5.49
C MET A 39 -4.70 2.82 -5.79
N ASP A 40 -5.95 2.35 -5.72
CA ASP A 40 -7.12 3.20 -5.89
C ASP A 40 -7.30 4.15 -4.70
N GLN A 41 -7.17 3.65 -3.47
CA GLN A 41 -7.21 4.47 -2.26
C GLN A 41 -6.12 5.56 -2.28
N LEU A 42 -4.92 5.23 -2.75
CA LEU A 42 -3.83 6.20 -2.91
C LEU A 42 -4.15 7.26 -3.98
N ARG A 43 -4.82 6.88 -5.07
CA ARG A 43 -5.25 7.81 -6.12
C ARG A 43 -6.39 8.72 -5.67
N SER A 44 -7.35 8.18 -4.92
CA SER A 44 -8.51 8.90 -4.40
C SER A 44 -8.18 9.77 -3.18
N GLY A 45 -6.98 9.61 -2.60
CA GLY A 45 -6.55 10.34 -1.39
C GLY A 45 -7.12 9.77 -0.09
N GLU A 46 -7.75 8.60 -0.15
CA GLU A 46 -8.25 7.86 1.01
C GLU A 46 -7.12 7.20 1.81
N ALA A 47 -5.97 6.97 1.18
CA ALA A 47 -4.75 6.47 1.82
C ALA A 47 -3.53 7.31 1.44
N ARG A 48 -2.51 7.28 2.31
CA ARG A 48 -1.23 7.95 2.10
C ARG A 48 -0.06 7.06 2.49
N ILE A 49 1.04 7.24 1.78
CA ILE A 49 2.31 6.59 2.10
C ILE A 49 3.04 7.42 3.15
N VAL A 50 3.44 6.77 4.23
CA VAL A 50 4.24 7.34 5.31
C VAL A 50 5.55 6.58 5.37
N PHE A 51 6.65 7.33 5.30
CA PHE A 51 7.98 6.79 5.55
C PHE A 51 8.35 7.05 7.01
N ASP A 52 8.67 5.98 7.72
CA ASP A 52 9.21 6.02 9.07
C ASP A 52 10.74 6.00 9.00
N PRO A 53 11.42 7.11 9.33
CA PRO A 53 12.88 7.19 9.24
C PRO A 53 13.59 6.40 10.34
N GLU A 54 12.92 6.08 11.45
CA GLU A 54 13.51 5.35 12.58
C GLU A 54 13.65 3.86 12.26
N SER A 55 12.64 3.28 11.61
CA SER A 55 12.61 1.89 11.17
C SER A 55 12.98 1.72 9.68
N GLU A 56 13.35 2.80 8.99
CA GLU A 56 13.61 2.85 7.55
C GLU A 56 12.53 2.11 6.73
N SER A 57 11.28 2.25 7.16
CA SER A 57 10.15 1.46 6.67
C SER A 57 9.10 2.34 6.04
N VAL A 58 8.43 1.81 5.03
CA VAL A 58 7.31 2.48 4.36
C VAL A 58 6.01 1.77 4.75
N THR A 59 5.03 2.54 5.21
CA THR A 59 3.71 2.06 5.60
C THR A 59 2.63 2.86 4.88
N ILE A 60 1.51 2.21 4.60
CA ILE A 60 0.34 2.83 3.99
C ILE A 60 -0.71 3.00 5.11
N VAL A 61 -1.16 4.23 5.32
CA VAL A 61 -2.17 4.54 6.34
C VAL A 61 -3.40 5.17 5.69
N PRO A 62 -4.62 4.84 6.16
CA PRO A 62 -5.83 5.55 5.75
C PRO A 62 -5.79 7.01 6.23
N THR A 63 -6.46 7.90 5.51
CA THR A 63 -6.45 9.36 5.71
C THR A 63 -7.71 9.85 6.44
N ASP A 64 -8.37 9.01 7.22
CA ASP A 64 -9.55 9.40 8.04
C ASP A 64 -9.28 10.67 8.90
#